data_AF-K3YN25-F1
#
_entry.id   AF-K3YN25-F1
#
_cell.length_a   1.000
_cell.length_b   1.000
_cell.length_c   1.000
_cell.angle_alpha   90.00
_cell.angle_beta   90.00
_cell.angle_gamma   90.00
#
_symmetry.space_group_name_H-M   'P 1'
#
loop_
_entity.id
_entity.type
_entity.pdbx_description
1 polymer ?
#
loop_
_entity_poly.entity_id
_entity_poly.type
_entity_poly.pdbx_seq_one_letter_code
_entity_poly.pdbx_strand_id
1 'polypeptide(L)'
;MGLVQRISQETLLHLAPSSTTRRAAQGGRRGAPLLRYRRELEWPAEDILRERRASNPSAVRKLVAFGGEEAARYLAILDGIEPHLEIAHPPGVASLVLRRDAFNEFHTGASIAGADRNIIAMYAGPYRPTLPPPGTSRGLGFSSGCLCNRDKRSRLWGFYLVCDSLANSLAAVPPLPPSSASQFTNHGVGSGAGVLRHHDPPSEYVLAELLYHRNSCTMATLFTWQVDQQGGCTPLPSDPADIFRADIVFALGDSSICRVDLLKGILICDKVMDGLPKFRFISLPEGCSQGTSAPCAVFAATLSAGDIDDLITLRTWTLCISNSEWTKGGSFRIVDVWADPTYEGRKLPKKVPRS
;
A
#
# COMPACT_ATOMS: atom_id res chain seq x y z
N MET A 1 82.46 23.12 5.08
CA MET A 1 83.16 21.82 5.14
C MET A 1 82.40 20.96 6.13
N GLY A 2 82.07 19.69 5.92
CA GLY A 2 82.31 18.76 4.80
C GLY A 2 82.16 17.32 5.33
N LEU A 3 81.77 16.35 4.48
CA LEU A 3 81.51 14.93 4.79
C LEU A 3 80.23 14.65 5.63
N VAL A 4 79.27 13.77 5.31
CA VAL A 4 79.16 12.63 4.34
C VAL A 4 80.19 11.53 4.67
N GLN A 5 79.88 10.33 5.16
CA GLN A 5 78.74 9.43 4.92
C GLN A 5 78.79 8.26 5.94
N ARG A 6 77.65 7.64 6.30
CA ARG A 6 77.40 6.19 6.09
C ARG A 6 76.02 5.76 6.61
N ILE A 7 75.34 5.02 5.74
CA ILE A 7 74.07 4.34 5.99
C ILE A 7 74.38 2.92 6.50
N SER A 8 73.55 2.41 7.40
CA SER A 8 73.30 0.98 7.54
C SER A 8 71.79 0.77 7.40
N GLN A 9 71.37 -0.08 6.46
CA GLN A 9 70.00 -0.54 6.29
C GLN A 9 69.90 -1.98 6.79
N GLU A 10 69.04 -2.22 7.79
CA GLU A 10 68.25 -3.45 8.02
C GLU A 10 67.24 -3.11 9.15
N THR A 11 66.00 -3.59 9.23
CA THR A 11 65.07 -4.14 8.23
C THR A 11 63.64 -3.85 8.74
N LEU A 12 62.67 -3.79 7.83
CA LEU A 12 61.29 -3.34 8.06
C LEU A 12 60.38 -4.47 8.62
N LEU A 13 59.28 -4.06 9.29
CA LEU A 13 58.08 -4.83 9.68
C LEU A 13 58.09 -5.62 11.01
N HIS A 14 57.25 -5.17 11.97
CA HIS A 14 56.05 -5.95 12.36
C HIS A 14 54.97 -5.10 13.06
N LEU A 15 54.08 -4.55 12.24
CA LEU A 15 52.63 -4.41 12.45
C LEU A 15 52.09 -3.90 13.81
N ALA A 16 51.83 -2.59 13.89
CA ALA A 16 50.67 -2.11 14.66
C ALA A 16 49.36 -2.54 13.94
N PRO A 17 48.32 -3.03 14.64
CA PRO A 17 47.11 -3.53 14.00
C PRO A 17 46.31 -2.40 13.33
N SER A 18 45.94 -2.63 12.07
CA SER A 18 45.22 -1.66 11.25
C SER A 18 43.84 -1.28 11.83
N SER A 19 43.36 -0.09 11.46
CA SER A 19 42.08 0.48 11.91
C SER A 19 40.86 -0.41 11.61
N THR A 20 40.96 -1.28 10.61
CA THR A 20 40.00 -2.34 10.26
C THR A 20 39.77 -3.31 11.42
N THR A 21 40.83 -3.69 12.15
CA THR A 21 40.79 -4.66 13.25
C THR A 21 40.04 -4.10 14.47
N ARG A 22 40.19 -2.80 14.76
CA ARG A 22 39.41 -2.13 15.84
C ARG A 22 37.91 -2.09 15.54
N ARG A 23 37.51 -1.90 14.29
CA ARG A 23 36.08 -1.95 13.88
C ARG A 23 35.49 -3.36 13.99
N ALA A 24 36.25 -4.40 13.62
CA ALA A 24 35.81 -5.79 13.79
C ALA A 24 35.59 -6.16 15.28
N ALA A 25 36.54 -5.80 16.15
CA ALA A 25 36.46 -6.08 17.58
C ALA A 25 35.30 -5.33 18.29
N GLN A 26 35.00 -4.08 17.88
CA GLN A 26 33.86 -3.33 18.42
C GLN A 26 32.50 -3.84 17.90
N GLY A 27 32.43 -4.40 16.69
CA GLY A 27 31.22 -5.03 16.16
C GLY A 27 30.79 -6.26 16.95
N GLY A 28 31.73 -7.17 17.26
CA GLY A 28 31.45 -8.39 18.01
C GLY A 28 30.91 -8.14 19.43
N ARG A 29 31.39 -7.07 20.09
CA ARG A 29 31.03 -6.77 21.49
C ARG A 29 29.59 -6.26 21.69
N ARG A 30 28.92 -5.78 20.63
CA ARG A 30 27.50 -5.36 20.67
C ARG A 30 26.51 -6.46 20.30
N GLY A 31 26.95 -7.51 19.59
CA GLY A 31 26.06 -8.61 19.18
C GLY A 31 25.76 -9.64 20.27
N ALA A 32 26.70 -9.89 21.18
CA ALA A 32 26.55 -10.93 22.20
C ALA A 32 25.34 -10.74 23.15
N PRO A 33 25.02 -9.53 23.65
CA PRO A 33 23.82 -9.31 24.47
C PRO A 33 22.51 -9.56 23.71
N LEU A 34 22.43 -9.17 22.43
CA LEU A 34 21.25 -9.39 21.58
C LEU A 34 21.04 -10.88 21.29
N LEU A 35 22.12 -11.62 20.99
CA LEU A 35 22.05 -13.07 20.78
C LEU A 35 21.63 -13.82 22.06
N ARG A 36 22.03 -13.31 23.24
CA ARG A 36 21.60 -13.83 24.54
C ARG A 36 20.11 -13.55 24.79
N TYR A 37 19.68 -12.31 24.61
CA TYR A 37 18.27 -11.90 24.72
C TYR A 37 17.35 -12.75 23.82
N ARG A 38 17.73 -12.93 22.54
CA ARG A 38 17.00 -13.78 21.58
C ARG A 38 16.86 -15.22 22.07
N ARG A 39 17.93 -15.82 22.56
CA ARG A 39 17.92 -17.21 23.04
C ARG A 39 17.13 -17.39 24.33
N GLU A 40 17.26 -16.47 25.27
CA GLU A 40 16.69 -16.60 26.62
C GLU A 40 15.25 -16.08 26.71
N LEU A 41 14.80 -15.23 25.79
CA LEU A 41 13.47 -14.58 25.85
C LEU A 41 12.66 -14.67 24.55
N GLU A 42 13.26 -14.43 23.37
CA GLU A 42 12.49 -14.47 22.11
C GLU A 42 12.09 -15.90 21.72
N TRP A 43 13.03 -16.86 21.68
CA TRP A 43 12.71 -18.24 21.29
C TRP A 43 11.69 -18.93 22.21
N PRO A 44 11.79 -18.86 23.56
CA PRO A 44 10.74 -19.42 24.42
C PRO A 44 9.37 -18.77 24.20
N ALA A 45 9.33 -17.46 23.91
CA ALA A 45 8.07 -16.78 23.60
C ALA A 45 7.50 -17.18 22.22
N GLU A 46 8.34 -17.35 21.21
CA GLU A 46 7.96 -17.90 19.89
C GLU A 46 7.42 -19.33 20.03
N ASP A 47 8.05 -20.17 20.85
CA ASP A 47 7.63 -21.55 21.11
C ASP A 47 6.26 -21.60 21.83
N ILE A 48 6.07 -20.79 22.89
CA ILE A 48 4.77 -20.65 23.59
C ILE A 48 3.68 -20.15 22.62
N LEU A 49 3.99 -19.22 21.73
CA LEU A 49 3.02 -18.73 20.74
C LEU A 49 2.75 -19.77 19.64
N ARG A 50 3.71 -20.63 19.30
CA ARG A 50 3.51 -21.76 18.37
C ARG A 50 2.59 -22.81 19.00
N GLU A 51 2.81 -23.15 20.26
CA GLU A 51 1.97 -24.08 21.04
C GLU A 51 0.55 -23.53 21.23
N ARG A 52 0.40 -22.23 21.52
CA ARG A 52 -0.92 -21.58 21.61
C ARG A 52 -1.67 -21.59 20.28
N ARG A 53 -0.99 -21.38 19.14
CA ARG A 53 -1.59 -21.47 17.80
C ARG A 53 -1.97 -22.89 17.41
N ALA A 54 -1.17 -23.89 17.78
CA ALA A 54 -1.53 -25.30 17.62
C ALA A 54 -2.76 -25.69 18.47
N SER A 55 -2.91 -25.07 19.65
CA SER A 55 -4.01 -25.31 20.59
C SER A 55 -5.30 -24.54 20.24
N ASN A 56 -5.17 -23.35 19.64
CA ASN A 56 -6.26 -22.50 19.18
C ASN A 56 -6.01 -22.15 17.70
N PRO A 57 -6.35 -23.05 16.76
CA PRO A 57 -6.21 -22.76 15.34
C PRO A 57 -7.09 -21.56 14.95
N SER A 58 -6.57 -20.73 14.03
CA SER A 58 -7.28 -19.61 13.43
C SER A 58 -8.66 -20.04 12.92
N ALA A 59 -9.69 -19.24 13.22
CA ALA A 59 -11.04 -19.48 12.69
C ALA A 59 -11.13 -19.16 11.19
N VAL A 60 -10.13 -18.48 10.64
CA VAL A 60 -10.07 -17.97 9.27
C VAL A 60 -9.08 -18.80 8.44
N ARG A 61 -9.47 -19.21 7.24
CA ARG A 61 -8.63 -19.99 6.32
C ARG A 61 -7.49 -19.12 5.77
N LYS A 62 -6.24 -19.45 6.09
CA LYS A 62 -5.06 -18.73 5.54
C LYS A 62 -4.71 -19.26 4.14
N LEU A 63 -4.36 -18.36 3.22
CA LEU A 63 -4.08 -18.68 1.81
C LEU A 63 -2.88 -17.90 1.26
N VAL A 64 -2.20 -18.47 0.27
CA VAL A 64 -1.09 -17.83 -0.47
C VAL A 64 -1.29 -18.07 -1.95
N ALA A 65 -1.16 -17.01 -2.77
CA ALA A 65 -1.43 -17.05 -4.20
C ALA A 65 -0.27 -17.58 -5.06
N PHE A 66 0.70 -18.29 -4.45
CA PHE A 66 1.95 -18.72 -5.06
C PHE A 66 2.56 -19.89 -4.29
N GLY A 67 3.52 -20.60 -4.90
CA GLY A 67 4.18 -21.78 -4.33
C GLY A 67 5.64 -21.53 -3.85
N GLY A 68 6.28 -22.61 -3.38
CA GLY A 68 7.71 -22.63 -3.02
C GLY A 68 8.03 -22.24 -1.57
N GLU A 69 9.32 -22.08 -1.27
CA GLU A 69 9.80 -21.73 0.08
C GLU A 69 9.23 -20.38 0.57
N GLU A 70 9.01 -19.44 -0.36
CA GLU A 70 8.42 -18.15 -0.04
C GLU A 70 6.97 -18.29 0.45
N ALA A 71 6.17 -19.19 -0.14
CA ALA A 71 4.79 -19.44 0.26
C ALA A 71 4.68 -19.88 1.75
N ALA A 72 5.60 -20.75 2.21
CA ALA A 72 5.67 -21.16 3.61
C ALA A 72 5.98 -20.00 4.56
N ARG A 73 6.80 -19.03 4.13
CA ARG A 73 7.10 -17.82 4.92
C ARG A 73 5.86 -16.93 5.06
N TYR A 74 5.09 -16.74 4.00
CA TYR A 74 3.88 -15.93 4.05
C TYR A 74 2.75 -16.59 4.83
N LEU A 75 2.60 -17.93 4.75
CA LEU A 75 1.70 -18.67 5.64
C LEU A 75 2.05 -18.45 7.12
N ALA A 76 3.34 -18.56 7.49
CA ALA A 76 3.78 -18.30 8.86
C ALA A 76 3.50 -16.86 9.36
N ILE A 77 3.48 -15.86 8.46
CA ILE A 77 3.05 -14.48 8.77
C ILE A 77 1.53 -14.46 9.01
N LEU A 78 0.75 -15.05 8.09
CA LEU A 78 -0.71 -15.09 8.16
C LEU A 78 -1.22 -15.83 9.40
N ASP A 79 -0.52 -16.86 9.86
CA ASP A 79 -0.80 -17.58 11.11
C ASP A 79 -0.63 -16.69 12.36
N GLY A 80 0.07 -15.56 12.27
CA GLY A 80 0.16 -14.53 13.31
C GLY A 80 -0.68 -13.27 13.02
N ILE A 81 -1.66 -13.36 12.12
CA ILE A 81 -2.64 -12.30 11.81
C ILE A 81 -4.05 -12.87 11.92
N GLU A 82 -4.82 -12.42 12.92
CA GLU A 82 -6.22 -12.80 13.09
C GLU A 82 -7.15 -11.62 12.81
N PRO A 83 -7.95 -11.65 11.72
CA PRO A 83 -8.89 -10.60 11.42
C PRO A 83 -10.17 -10.79 12.24
N HIS A 84 -10.62 -9.73 12.89
CA HIS A 84 -11.91 -9.68 13.59
C HIS A 84 -12.82 -8.69 12.86
N LEU A 85 -13.89 -9.19 12.25
CA LEU A 85 -14.87 -8.41 11.51
C LEU A 85 -16.15 -8.28 12.35
N GLU A 86 -16.47 -7.06 12.77
CA GLU A 86 -17.71 -6.71 13.44
C GLU A 86 -18.66 -6.09 12.41
N ILE A 87 -19.70 -6.82 12.01
CA ILE A 87 -20.73 -6.31 11.09
C ILE A 87 -21.84 -5.67 11.92
N ALA A 88 -21.89 -4.33 11.93
CA ALA A 88 -22.98 -3.59 12.54
C ALA A 88 -24.20 -3.51 11.60
N HIS A 89 -25.41 -3.57 12.17
CA HIS A 89 -26.64 -3.30 11.42
C HIS A 89 -26.71 -1.81 11.06
N PRO A 90 -27.15 -1.43 9.84
CA PRO A 90 -27.34 -0.03 9.47
C PRO A 90 -28.21 0.73 10.48
N PRO A 91 -27.85 1.95 10.92
CA PRO A 91 -26.80 2.84 10.39
C PRO A 91 -25.41 2.65 11.05
N GLY A 92 -25.18 1.56 11.78
CA GLY A 92 -23.90 1.28 12.43
C GLY A 92 -22.75 1.08 11.44
N VAL A 93 -21.52 1.36 11.91
CA VAL A 93 -20.29 1.21 11.14
C VAL A 93 -19.70 -0.16 11.39
N ALA A 94 -19.45 -0.94 10.33
CA ALA A 94 -18.71 -2.19 10.43
C ALA A 94 -17.23 -1.93 10.73
N SER A 95 -16.62 -2.75 11.59
CA SER A 95 -15.23 -2.63 12.02
C SER A 95 -14.42 -3.85 11.58
N LEU A 96 -13.18 -3.64 11.11
CA LEU A 96 -12.23 -4.71 10.83
C LEU A 96 -10.95 -4.45 11.64
N VAL A 97 -10.65 -5.34 12.58
CA VAL A 97 -9.46 -5.28 13.42
C VAL A 97 -8.52 -6.42 13.02
N LEU A 98 -7.35 -6.09 12.47
CA LEU A 98 -6.28 -7.05 12.25
C LEU A 98 -5.45 -7.20 13.53
N ARG A 99 -5.73 -8.24 14.32
CA ARG A 99 -4.93 -8.59 15.49
C ARG A 99 -3.64 -9.25 15.03
N ARG A 100 -2.51 -8.86 15.61
CA ARG A 100 -1.18 -9.39 15.25
C ARG A 100 -0.42 -9.80 16.50
N ASP A 101 0.27 -10.93 16.43
CA ASP A 101 1.23 -11.30 17.47
C ASP A 101 2.42 -10.33 17.49
N ALA A 102 2.92 -10.05 18.70
CA ALA A 102 4.00 -9.07 18.91
C ALA A 102 5.33 -9.47 18.24
N PHE A 103 5.50 -10.75 17.92
CA PHE A 103 6.72 -11.35 17.37
C PHE A 103 6.74 -11.47 15.84
N ASN A 104 5.64 -11.14 15.16
CA ASN A 104 5.65 -11.06 13.70
C ASN A 104 6.51 -9.85 13.28
N GLU A 105 7.65 -10.09 12.60
CA GLU A 105 8.64 -9.08 12.13
C GLU A 105 8.08 -8.07 11.10
N PHE A 106 6.77 -8.08 10.89
CA PHE A 106 6.07 -7.24 9.92
C PHE A 106 5.91 -5.80 10.41
N HIS A 107 6.06 -4.82 9.51
CA HIS A 107 5.87 -3.41 9.88
C HIS A 107 4.43 -3.11 10.32
N THR A 108 4.29 -2.20 11.27
CA THR A 108 3.01 -1.76 11.84
C THR A 108 2.27 -0.82 10.89
N GLY A 109 1.49 -1.38 9.97
CA GLY A 109 0.58 -0.62 9.12
C GLY A 109 -0.08 -1.48 8.06
N ALA A 110 -1.37 -1.22 7.83
CA ALA A 110 -2.09 -1.65 6.64
C ALA A 110 -2.95 -0.47 6.16
N SER A 111 -3.00 -0.26 4.85
CA SER A 111 -3.87 0.74 4.22
C SER A 111 -4.76 0.05 3.20
N ILE A 112 -6.06 0.33 3.22
CA ILE A 112 -7.01 -0.21 2.24
C ILE A 112 -6.57 0.26 0.85
N ALA A 113 -6.40 -0.70 -0.07
CA ALA A 113 -6.17 -0.44 -1.48
C ALA A 113 -7.52 -0.27 -2.20
N GLY A 114 -8.42 -1.22 -1.98
CA GLY A 114 -9.80 -1.18 -2.45
C GLY A 114 -10.65 -2.25 -1.78
N ALA A 115 -11.96 -2.17 -2.01
CA ALA A 115 -12.92 -3.17 -1.56
C ALA A 115 -13.97 -3.41 -2.64
N ASP A 116 -14.50 -4.63 -2.68
CA ASP A 116 -15.66 -5.00 -3.49
C ASP A 116 -16.48 -6.07 -2.78
N ARG A 117 -17.80 -5.86 -2.71
CA ARG A 117 -18.76 -6.72 -1.99
C ARG A 117 -18.27 -7.10 -0.60
N ASN A 118 -17.79 -8.34 -0.46
CA ASN A 118 -17.35 -8.99 0.75
C ASN A 118 -15.81 -9.21 0.78
N ILE A 119 -15.07 -8.54 -0.10
CA ILE A 119 -13.61 -8.54 -0.19
C ILE A 119 -13.06 -7.17 0.19
N ILE A 120 -11.99 -7.17 0.99
CA ILE A 120 -11.16 -5.99 1.25
C ILE A 120 -9.71 -6.35 0.90
N ALA A 121 -9.10 -5.58 0.00
CA ALA A 121 -7.68 -5.65 -0.32
C ALA A 121 -6.93 -4.52 0.38
N MET A 122 -5.81 -4.86 1.02
CA MET A 122 -4.99 -3.93 1.79
C MET A 122 -3.53 -4.04 1.38
N TYR A 123 -2.87 -2.89 1.22
CA TYR A 123 -1.41 -2.84 1.23
C TYR A 123 -0.94 -3.06 2.68
N ALA A 124 -0.31 -4.20 2.93
CA ALA A 124 0.24 -4.56 4.23
C ALA A 124 1.73 -4.20 4.30
N GLY A 125 2.17 -3.59 5.39
CA GLY A 125 3.59 -3.26 5.62
C GLY A 125 4.08 -2.09 4.76
N PRO A 126 5.39 -1.99 4.45
CA PRO A 126 5.96 -0.87 3.72
C PRO A 126 5.74 -1.00 2.20
N TYR A 127 4.73 -1.76 1.75
CA TYR A 127 4.56 -2.04 0.33
C TYR A 127 4.34 -0.76 -0.45
N ARG A 128 5.15 -0.59 -1.49
CA ARG A 128 4.87 0.29 -2.62
C ARG A 128 5.19 -0.54 -3.87
N PRO A 129 4.33 -0.54 -4.91
CA PRO A 129 4.47 -1.43 -6.07
C PRO A 129 5.79 -1.40 -6.84
N THR A 130 6.67 -0.46 -6.52
CA THR A 130 7.90 -0.21 -7.26
C THR A 130 9.18 -0.28 -6.41
N LEU A 131 9.11 -0.25 -5.08
CA LEU A 131 10.33 -0.33 -4.25
C LEU A 131 10.99 -1.73 -4.35
N PRO A 132 12.31 -1.85 -4.63
CA PRO A 132 12.98 -3.13 -4.83
C PRO A 132 13.92 -3.53 -3.66
N PRO A 133 14.26 -4.82 -3.49
CA PRO A 133 15.58 -5.32 -3.07
C PRO A 133 16.60 -4.49 -2.24
N PRO A 134 16.60 -4.47 -0.89
CA PRO A 134 17.78 -4.22 -0.05
C PRO A 134 18.84 -5.34 -0.17
N GLY A 135 19.30 -5.53 -1.41
CA GLY A 135 20.16 -6.63 -1.84
C GLY A 135 20.21 -6.85 -3.36
N THR A 136 19.27 -6.31 -4.17
CA THR A 136 19.37 -6.39 -5.65
C THR A 136 20.13 -5.21 -6.25
N SER A 137 20.26 -4.09 -5.53
CA SER A 137 21.11 -2.97 -5.90
C SER A 137 22.60 -3.28 -5.69
N ARG A 138 23.22 -3.95 -6.67
CA ARG A 138 24.69 -3.91 -6.83
C ARG A 138 25.13 -2.48 -7.16
N GLY A 139 25.53 -1.71 -6.14
CA GLY A 139 26.54 -0.65 -6.31
C GLY A 139 26.09 0.82 -6.34
N LEU A 140 24.84 1.17 -6.04
CA LEU A 140 24.43 2.58 -5.89
C LEU A 140 23.82 2.84 -4.51
N GLY A 141 24.60 3.48 -3.65
CA GLY A 141 24.19 3.84 -2.30
C GLY A 141 23.35 5.10 -2.28
N PHE A 142 22.02 4.94 -2.30
CA PHE A 142 21.08 6.01 -1.94
C PHE A 142 20.38 5.66 -0.63
N SER A 143 20.83 6.32 0.44
CA SER A 143 20.17 6.32 1.74
C SER A 143 18.93 7.22 1.70
N SER A 144 17.82 6.69 1.16
CA SER A 144 16.50 7.16 1.57
C SER A 144 16.24 6.67 3.00
N GLY A 145 15.69 7.54 3.86
CA GLY A 145 15.68 7.41 5.32
C GLY A 145 14.78 6.33 5.93
N CYS A 146 14.61 5.17 5.28
CA CYS A 146 14.09 3.99 5.97
C CYS A 146 15.17 3.44 6.92
N LEU A 147 14.92 3.55 8.23
CA LEU A 147 15.67 2.87 9.29
C LEU A 147 15.38 1.36 9.30
N CYS A 148 15.51 0.68 8.16
CA CYS A 148 15.56 -0.78 8.13
C CYS A 148 16.89 -1.24 8.73
N ASN A 149 16.81 -1.83 9.92
CA ASN A 149 17.96 -2.23 10.72
C ASN A 149 18.84 -3.22 9.94
N ARG A 150 20.16 -3.20 10.17
CA ARG A 150 21.15 -3.84 9.30
C ARG A 150 21.22 -5.38 9.42
N ASP A 151 20.28 -5.98 10.15
CA ASP A 151 20.21 -7.42 10.37
C ASP A 151 19.55 -8.15 9.20
N LYS A 152 20.21 -9.20 8.73
CA LYS A 152 19.91 -9.85 7.43
C LYS A 152 18.65 -10.74 7.42
N ARG A 153 17.79 -10.69 8.45
CA ARG A 153 16.73 -11.69 8.68
C ARG A 153 15.30 -11.14 8.56
N SER A 154 15.01 -9.93 9.01
CA SER A 154 13.72 -9.25 8.79
C SER A 154 13.65 -8.60 7.42
N ARG A 155 13.54 -9.44 6.38
CA ARG A 155 13.54 -9.05 4.95
C ARG A 155 12.19 -9.23 4.26
N LEU A 156 11.11 -9.31 5.04
CA LEU A 156 9.77 -9.48 4.48
C LEU A 156 9.27 -8.16 3.88
N TRP A 157 8.92 -8.27 2.61
CA TRP A 157 8.30 -7.22 1.83
C TRP A 157 6.93 -6.89 2.41
N GLY A 158 6.49 -5.65 2.19
CA GLY A 158 5.07 -5.43 2.21
C GLY A 158 4.42 -6.20 1.04
N PHE A 159 3.16 -6.57 1.21
CA PHE A 159 2.41 -7.38 0.25
C PHE A 159 0.93 -7.01 0.27
N TYR A 160 0.12 -7.64 -0.57
CA TYR A 160 -1.33 -7.45 -0.53
C TYR A 160 -1.98 -8.46 0.39
N LEU A 161 -2.65 -7.97 1.43
CA LEU A 161 -3.50 -8.77 2.29
C LEU A 161 -4.94 -8.66 1.79
N VAL A 162 -5.51 -9.78 1.34
CA VAL A 162 -6.90 -9.85 0.86
C VAL A 162 -7.72 -10.62 1.89
N CYS A 163 -8.72 -9.95 2.47
CA CYS A 163 -9.70 -10.56 3.36
C CYS A 163 -10.97 -10.83 2.57
N ASP A 164 -11.47 -12.08 2.62
CA ASP A 164 -12.72 -12.52 2.03
C ASP A 164 -13.64 -13.05 3.13
N SER A 165 -14.71 -12.31 3.45
CA SER A 165 -15.65 -12.70 4.49
C SER A 165 -16.68 -13.74 4.06
N LEU A 166 -16.88 -13.98 2.76
CA LEU A 166 -17.79 -15.03 2.25
C LEU A 166 -17.09 -16.40 2.29
N ALA A 167 -15.82 -16.45 1.91
CA ALA A 167 -14.99 -17.65 2.02
C ALA A 167 -14.36 -17.83 3.42
N ASN A 168 -14.61 -16.89 4.34
CA ASN A 168 -13.97 -16.78 5.66
C ASN A 168 -12.45 -17.03 5.58
N SER A 169 -11.78 -16.26 4.71
CA SER A 169 -10.38 -16.49 4.36
C SER A 169 -9.55 -15.21 4.34
N LEU A 170 -8.24 -15.41 4.50
CA LEU A 170 -7.22 -14.36 4.51
C LEU A 170 -6.07 -14.80 3.61
N ALA A 171 -5.93 -14.15 2.46
CA ALA A 171 -4.92 -14.44 1.46
C ALA A 171 -3.77 -13.42 1.49
N ALA A 172 -2.54 -13.90 1.34
CA ALA A 172 -1.41 -13.06 0.95
C ALA A 172 -1.15 -13.20 -0.56
N VAL A 173 -1.18 -12.06 -1.25
CA VAL A 173 -0.85 -11.92 -2.67
C VAL A 173 0.48 -11.16 -2.78
N PRO A 174 1.48 -11.71 -3.50
CA PRO A 174 2.86 -11.24 -3.42
C PRO A 174 3.04 -9.90 -4.15
N PRO A 175 4.12 -9.16 -3.86
CA PRO A 175 4.50 -8.00 -4.67
C PRO A 175 4.72 -8.39 -6.15
N LEU A 176 4.59 -7.42 -7.06
CA LEU A 176 4.95 -7.64 -8.46
C LEU A 176 6.43 -8.09 -8.58
N PRO A 177 6.75 -9.04 -9.46
CA PRO A 177 8.13 -9.40 -9.74
C PRO A 177 8.95 -8.17 -10.18
N PRO A 178 10.19 -7.97 -9.70
CA PRO A 178 11.04 -6.85 -10.12
C PRO A 178 11.35 -6.79 -11.62
N SER A 179 11.14 -7.91 -12.34
CA SER A 179 11.21 -8.00 -13.80
C SER A 179 9.99 -7.40 -14.51
N SER A 180 8.85 -7.30 -13.83
CA SER A 180 7.60 -6.76 -14.37
C SER A 180 7.42 -5.28 -14.03
N ALA A 181 7.79 -4.86 -12.82
CA ALA A 181 7.76 -3.46 -12.40
C ALA A 181 8.86 -3.15 -11.36
N SER A 182 9.41 -1.94 -11.39
CA SER A 182 10.43 -1.47 -10.45
C SER A 182 10.41 0.06 -10.32
N GLN A 183 11.05 0.62 -9.28
CA GLN A 183 11.16 2.07 -9.05
C GLN A 183 11.93 2.81 -10.14
N PHE A 184 12.63 2.06 -11.00
CA PHE A 184 13.40 2.59 -12.11
C PHE A 184 12.59 2.61 -13.41
N THR A 185 11.64 1.68 -13.56
CA THR A 185 10.79 1.54 -14.76
C THR A 185 9.39 2.12 -14.58
N ASN A 186 8.87 2.18 -13.34
CA ASN A 186 7.49 2.54 -13.04
C ASN A 186 7.36 3.39 -11.76
N HIS A 187 6.18 4.02 -11.60
CA HIS A 187 5.74 4.62 -10.34
C HIS A 187 4.22 4.44 -10.14
N GLY A 188 3.75 4.46 -8.89
CA GLY A 188 2.35 4.20 -8.56
C GLY A 188 1.43 5.38 -8.88
N VAL A 189 0.21 5.09 -9.34
CA VAL A 189 -0.84 6.08 -9.67
C VAL A 189 -1.60 6.48 -8.39
N GLY A 190 -0.89 6.88 -7.33
CA GLY A 190 -1.49 7.14 -6.00
C GLY A 190 -1.97 5.85 -5.32
N SER A 191 -3.24 5.82 -4.89
CA SER A 191 -3.99 4.62 -4.53
C SER A 191 -4.25 3.82 -5.81
N GLY A 192 -3.28 3.03 -6.28
CA GLY A 192 -3.33 2.46 -7.63
C GLY A 192 -4.05 1.10 -7.76
N ALA A 193 -4.11 0.31 -6.68
CA ALA A 193 -4.72 -1.02 -6.70
C ALA A 193 -6.21 -1.00 -6.38
N GLY A 194 -6.96 -1.82 -7.12
CA GLY A 194 -8.34 -2.18 -6.82
C GLY A 194 -8.50 -3.68 -6.74
N VAL A 195 -9.60 -4.12 -6.13
CA VAL A 195 -10.06 -5.52 -6.14
C VAL A 195 -11.48 -5.56 -6.70
N LEU A 196 -11.80 -6.62 -7.43
CA LEU A 196 -13.11 -6.87 -8.03
C LEU A 196 -13.43 -8.35 -7.87
N ARG A 197 -14.60 -8.68 -7.31
CA ARG A 197 -15.08 -10.06 -7.13
C ARG A 197 -15.89 -10.48 -8.35
N HIS A 198 -15.67 -11.70 -8.81
CA HIS A 198 -16.48 -12.31 -9.86
C HIS A 198 -17.92 -12.54 -9.37
N HIS A 199 -18.92 -12.35 -10.25
CA HIS A 199 -20.32 -12.55 -9.88
C HIS A 199 -20.70 -14.04 -9.83
N ASP A 200 -20.18 -14.88 -10.73
CA ASP A 200 -20.61 -16.28 -10.86
C ASP A 200 -19.51 -17.21 -11.44
N PRO A 201 -18.96 -18.19 -10.68
CA PRO A 201 -19.19 -18.42 -9.26
C PRO A 201 -18.54 -17.30 -8.42
N PRO A 202 -19.13 -16.93 -7.28
CA PRO A 202 -18.63 -15.85 -6.42
C PRO A 202 -17.45 -16.31 -5.56
N SER A 203 -16.54 -17.16 -6.07
CA SER A 203 -15.32 -17.62 -5.38
C SER A 203 -14.06 -16.90 -5.85
N GLU A 204 -14.09 -16.28 -7.03
CA GLU A 204 -12.92 -15.68 -7.67
C GLU A 204 -12.90 -14.16 -7.55
N TYR A 205 -11.69 -13.60 -7.58
CA TYR A 205 -11.48 -12.16 -7.57
C TYR A 205 -10.19 -11.81 -8.32
N VAL A 206 -10.19 -10.63 -8.94
CA VAL A 206 -8.98 -10.01 -9.49
C VAL A 206 -8.51 -8.92 -8.56
N LEU A 207 -7.23 -8.97 -8.18
CA LEU A 207 -6.49 -7.81 -7.70
C LEU A 207 -5.80 -7.17 -8.91
N ALA A 208 -5.93 -5.85 -9.07
CA ALA A 208 -5.40 -5.12 -10.21
C ALA A 208 -4.74 -3.79 -9.80
N GLU A 209 -3.45 -3.62 -10.09
CA GLU A 209 -2.61 -2.45 -9.76
C GLU A 209 -2.25 -1.69 -11.04
N LEU A 210 -2.31 -0.35 -11.03
CA LEU A 210 -2.06 0.48 -12.21
C LEU A 210 -0.83 1.35 -11.95
N LEU A 211 0.20 1.20 -12.78
CA LEU A 211 1.49 1.87 -12.61
C LEU A 211 1.87 2.66 -13.86
N TYR A 212 2.25 3.92 -13.68
CA TYR A 212 2.89 4.72 -14.73
C TYR A 212 4.22 4.12 -15.17
N HIS A 213 4.60 4.37 -16.42
CA HIS A 213 5.98 4.27 -16.85
C HIS A 213 6.79 5.48 -16.38
N ARG A 214 8.01 5.25 -15.90
CA ARG A 214 8.88 6.34 -15.39
C ARG A 214 9.40 7.27 -16.49
N ASN A 215 9.46 6.76 -17.73
CA ASN A 215 9.88 7.52 -18.91
C ASN A 215 8.69 8.13 -19.67
N SER A 216 7.45 7.93 -19.21
CA SER A 216 6.25 8.49 -19.82
C SER A 216 5.15 8.69 -18.79
N CYS A 217 4.90 9.94 -18.43
CA CYS A 217 3.75 10.31 -17.61
C CYS A 217 2.42 10.06 -18.34
N THR A 218 2.42 9.80 -19.65
CA THR A 218 1.18 9.56 -20.42
C THR A 218 0.85 8.08 -20.58
N MET A 219 1.68 7.15 -20.10
CA MET A 219 1.45 5.70 -20.25
C MET A 219 1.48 4.96 -18.93
N ALA A 220 0.52 4.05 -18.72
CA ALA A 220 0.48 3.16 -17.59
C ALA A 220 0.21 1.70 -17.99
N THR A 221 0.73 0.77 -17.20
CA THR A 221 0.47 -0.67 -17.32
C THR A 221 -0.45 -1.10 -16.19
N LEU A 222 -1.49 -1.88 -16.51
CA LEU A 222 -2.28 -2.59 -15.52
C LEU A 222 -1.64 -3.95 -15.24
N PHE A 223 -1.44 -4.30 -13.98
CA PHE A 223 -1.00 -5.62 -13.56
C PHE A 223 -2.12 -6.32 -12.80
N THR A 224 -2.40 -7.58 -13.12
CA THR A 224 -3.43 -8.41 -12.47
C THR A 224 -2.80 -9.67 -11.90
N TRP A 225 -3.32 -10.19 -10.79
CA TRP A 225 -2.77 -11.39 -10.12
C TRP A 225 -3.57 -12.68 -10.35
N GLN A 226 -4.67 -12.63 -11.11
CA GLN A 226 -5.46 -13.82 -11.47
C GLN A 226 -4.99 -14.49 -12.77
N VAL A 227 -4.11 -13.80 -13.51
CA VAL A 227 -3.48 -14.27 -14.74
C VAL A 227 -1.99 -14.00 -14.59
N ASP A 228 -1.13 -14.95 -14.97
CA ASP A 228 0.35 -14.78 -15.03
C ASP A 228 0.77 -13.83 -16.18
N GLN A 229 0.09 -12.70 -16.32
CA GLN A 229 0.23 -11.77 -17.43
C GLN A 229 0.23 -10.33 -16.94
N GLN A 230 1.10 -9.53 -17.57
CA GLN A 230 0.98 -8.08 -17.56
C GLN A 230 -0.30 -7.76 -18.35
N GLY A 231 -1.24 -7.04 -17.73
CA GLY A 231 -2.41 -6.55 -18.41
C GLY A 231 -2.05 -5.46 -19.42
N GLY A 232 -3.05 -5.04 -20.22
CA GLY A 232 -2.85 -4.05 -21.28
C GLY A 232 -2.17 -2.76 -20.80
N CYS A 233 -1.27 -2.24 -21.64
CA CYS A 233 -0.76 -0.88 -21.51
C CYS A 233 -1.79 0.11 -22.07
N THR A 234 -1.95 1.26 -21.43
CA THR A 234 -2.95 2.27 -21.79
C THR A 234 -2.38 3.69 -21.69
N PRO A 235 -2.76 4.61 -22.60
CA PRO A 235 -2.51 6.02 -22.40
C PRO A 235 -3.40 6.56 -21.28
N LEU A 236 -2.81 7.27 -20.32
CA LEU A 236 -3.55 7.99 -19.29
C LEU A 236 -3.71 9.47 -19.64
N PRO A 237 -4.83 10.10 -19.27
CA PRO A 237 -5.00 11.55 -19.36
C PRO A 237 -3.92 12.21 -18.51
N SER A 238 -3.06 13.00 -19.14
CA SER A 238 -1.90 13.58 -18.48
C SER A 238 -1.60 14.90 -19.13
N ASP A 239 -1.84 15.96 -18.35
CA ASP A 239 -1.50 17.33 -18.73
C ASP A 239 0.02 17.49 -18.51
N PRO A 240 0.78 18.17 -19.40
CA PRO A 240 2.16 18.54 -19.11
C PRO A 240 2.34 19.32 -17.79
N ALA A 241 1.30 19.97 -17.26
CA ALA A 241 1.30 20.63 -15.97
C ALA A 241 1.06 19.69 -14.76
N ASP A 242 0.35 18.56 -14.93
CA ASP A 242 -0.06 17.71 -13.80
C ASP A 242 -0.47 16.25 -14.18
N ILE A 243 -0.01 15.28 -13.39
CA ILE A 243 -0.13 13.83 -13.61
C ILE A 243 -1.38 13.26 -12.92
N PHE A 244 -2.19 12.43 -13.59
CA PHE A 244 -3.38 11.83 -12.97
C PHE A 244 -3.00 10.97 -11.74
N ARG A 245 -3.69 11.18 -10.63
CA ARG A 245 -3.40 10.52 -9.35
C ARG A 245 -4.69 9.95 -8.79
N ALA A 246 -4.80 8.63 -8.72
CA ALA A 246 -5.95 8.02 -8.06
C ALA A 246 -5.84 8.28 -6.54
N ASP A 247 -6.80 9.02 -6.01
CA ASP A 247 -6.99 9.17 -4.57
C ASP A 247 -7.75 7.96 -4.01
N ILE A 248 -8.74 7.47 -4.79
CA ILE A 248 -9.69 6.41 -4.41
C ILE A 248 -9.85 5.40 -5.56
N VAL A 249 -10.01 4.12 -5.20
CA VAL A 249 -10.34 3.01 -6.13
C VAL A 249 -11.54 2.24 -5.62
N PHE A 250 -12.44 1.87 -6.53
CA PHE A 250 -13.58 1.00 -6.22
C PHE A 250 -13.97 0.14 -7.44
N ALA A 251 -14.59 -1.02 -7.16
CA ALA A 251 -15.22 -1.84 -8.19
C ALA A 251 -16.56 -1.23 -8.65
N LEU A 252 -16.84 -1.35 -9.94
CA LEU A 252 -18.06 -0.86 -10.56
C LEU A 252 -18.74 -2.00 -11.34
N GLY A 253 -19.91 -2.40 -10.87
CA GLY A 253 -20.63 -3.56 -11.41
C GLY A 253 -19.82 -4.84 -11.26
N ASP A 254 -19.81 -5.67 -12.31
CA ASP A 254 -19.22 -7.01 -12.27
C ASP A 254 -17.88 -7.13 -13.04
N SER A 255 -17.47 -6.10 -13.78
CA SER A 255 -16.34 -6.21 -14.72
C SER A 255 -15.40 -4.99 -14.77
N SER A 256 -15.68 -3.93 -14.00
CA SER A 256 -14.95 -2.66 -14.09
C SER A 256 -14.34 -2.23 -12.76
N ILE A 257 -13.20 -1.54 -12.82
CA ILE A 257 -12.56 -0.87 -11.68
C ILE A 257 -12.43 0.62 -12.02
N CYS A 258 -12.97 1.47 -11.15
CA CYS A 258 -12.87 2.92 -11.24
C CYS A 258 -11.73 3.44 -10.36
N ARG A 259 -10.92 4.34 -10.92
CA ARG A 259 -9.90 5.11 -10.21
C ARG A 259 -10.26 6.58 -10.30
N VAL A 260 -10.39 7.24 -9.16
CA VAL A 260 -10.83 8.65 -9.07
C VAL A 260 -9.65 9.51 -8.67
N ASP A 261 -9.35 10.48 -9.52
CA ASP A 261 -8.53 11.65 -9.23
C ASP A 261 -9.50 12.80 -8.90
N LEU A 262 -9.43 13.30 -7.66
CA LEU A 262 -10.36 14.33 -7.15
C LEU A 262 -10.16 15.72 -7.77
N LEU A 263 -9.09 15.92 -8.56
CA LEU A 263 -8.79 17.14 -9.30
C LEU A 263 -9.14 17.04 -10.78
N LYS A 264 -9.11 15.82 -11.37
CA LYS A 264 -9.20 15.64 -12.83
C LYS A 264 -10.39 14.84 -13.30
N GLY A 265 -10.75 13.73 -12.64
CA GLY A 265 -11.85 12.89 -13.10
C GLY A 265 -11.70 11.42 -12.75
N ILE A 266 -12.43 10.60 -13.50
CA ILE A 266 -12.54 9.16 -13.26
C ILE A 266 -11.96 8.41 -14.45
N LEU A 267 -10.90 7.64 -14.19
CA LEU A 267 -10.41 6.62 -15.10
C LEU A 267 -11.17 5.31 -14.81
N ILE A 268 -11.90 4.81 -15.80
CA ILE A 268 -12.61 3.54 -15.70
C ILE A 268 -11.87 2.51 -16.55
N CYS A 269 -11.49 1.41 -15.91
CA CYS A 269 -10.98 0.22 -16.57
C CYS A 269 -12.14 -0.77 -16.62
N ASP A 270 -12.79 -0.89 -17.79
CA ASP A 270 -13.84 -1.88 -18.04
C ASP A 270 -13.22 -3.19 -18.55
N LYS A 271 -13.92 -4.32 -18.34
CA LYS A 271 -13.51 -5.64 -18.82
C LYS A 271 -12.14 -6.08 -18.26
N VAL A 272 -11.91 -5.83 -16.97
CA VAL A 272 -10.65 -6.20 -16.26
C VAL A 272 -10.33 -7.69 -16.40
N MET A 273 -11.36 -8.52 -16.50
CA MET A 273 -11.28 -10.00 -16.59
C MET A 273 -11.05 -10.52 -18.01
N ASP A 274 -11.39 -9.77 -19.06
CA ASP A 274 -11.49 -10.28 -20.43
C ASP A 274 -10.12 -10.38 -21.14
N GLY A 275 -9.00 -10.25 -20.42
CA GLY A 275 -7.63 -10.19 -20.96
C GLY A 275 -7.29 -8.93 -21.78
N LEU A 276 -8.30 -8.22 -22.29
CA LEU A 276 -8.18 -6.97 -23.04
C LEU A 276 -8.92 -5.83 -22.30
N PRO A 277 -8.36 -5.34 -21.17
CA PRO A 277 -8.96 -4.26 -20.39
C PRO A 277 -9.11 -2.99 -21.24
N LYS A 278 -10.29 -2.39 -21.22
CA LYS A 278 -10.58 -1.14 -21.93
C LYS A 278 -10.57 0.03 -20.97
N PHE A 279 -9.84 1.08 -21.32
CA PHE A 279 -9.76 2.28 -20.51
C PHE A 279 -10.54 3.41 -21.16
N ARG A 280 -11.30 4.13 -20.34
CA ARG A 280 -11.93 5.40 -20.69
C ARG A 280 -11.70 6.38 -19.55
N PHE A 281 -11.56 7.65 -19.90
CA PHE A 281 -11.47 8.73 -18.92
C PHE A 281 -12.70 9.63 -19.04
N ILE A 282 -13.19 10.05 -17.89
CA ILE A 282 -14.30 10.99 -17.74
C ILE A 282 -13.79 12.15 -16.90
N SER A 283 -13.56 13.30 -17.53
CA SER A 283 -13.18 14.53 -16.83
C SER A 283 -14.21 14.92 -15.77
N LEU A 284 -13.79 15.63 -14.73
CA LEU A 284 -14.71 16.30 -13.80
C LEU A 284 -15.56 17.36 -14.53
N PRO A 285 -16.73 17.71 -13.98
CA PRO A 285 -17.51 18.84 -14.46
C PRO A 285 -16.73 20.16 -14.44
N GLU A 286 -17.09 21.06 -15.35
CA GLU A 286 -16.55 22.42 -15.37
C GLU A 286 -16.84 23.15 -14.04
N GLY A 287 -15.84 23.85 -13.51
CA GLY A 287 -15.92 24.52 -12.22
C GLY A 287 -15.65 23.64 -10.98
N CYS A 288 -15.34 22.35 -11.14
CA CYS A 288 -14.87 21.51 -10.01
C CYS A 288 -13.37 21.65 -9.72
N SER A 289 -12.54 21.95 -10.72
CA SER A 289 -11.07 22.05 -10.61
C SER A 289 -10.53 23.48 -10.50
N GLN A 290 -11.40 24.49 -10.56
CA GLN A 290 -11.00 25.91 -10.52
C GLN A 290 -10.90 26.42 -9.07
N GLY A 291 -9.85 26.00 -8.37
CA GLY A 291 -9.51 26.50 -7.04
C GLY A 291 -8.14 26.04 -6.57
N THR A 292 -7.37 26.94 -5.93
CA THR A 292 -6.09 26.63 -5.28
C THR A 292 -6.23 25.93 -3.92
N SER A 293 -7.45 25.56 -3.54
CA SER A 293 -7.82 24.88 -2.31
C SER A 293 -7.98 23.37 -2.53
N ALA A 294 -7.35 22.56 -1.65
CA ALA A 294 -7.31 21.11 -1.80
C ALA A 294 -8.71 20.45 -1.74
N PRO A 295 -9.05 19.53 -2.65
CA PRO A 295 -10.34 18.83 -2.63
C PRO A 295 -10.37 17.73 -1.55
N CYS A 296 -11.55 17.50 -0.97
CA CYS A 296 -11.76 16.44 0.04
C CYS A 296 -12.91 15.49 -0.34
N ALA A 297 -12.55 14.31 -0.83
CA ALA A 297 -13.35 13.07 -0.88
C ALA A 297 -14.65 13.01 -1.72
N VAL A 298 -15.00 11.78 -2.11
CA VAL A 298 -16.12 11.44 -3.00
C VAL A 298 -17.47 11.58 -2.29
N PHE A 299 -17.95 12.82 -2.23
CA PHE A 299 -19.29 13.24 -2.68
C PHE A 299 -19.15 14.60 -3.39
N ALA A 300 -18.07 14.75 -4.18
CA ALA A 300 -17.64 15.95 -4.91
C ALA A 300 -17.54 17.25 -4.08
N ALA A 301 -17.13 17.16 -2.80
CA ALA A 301 -17.02 18.33 -1.93
C ALA A 301 -15.90 19.29 -2.37
N THR A 302 -16.30 20.34 -3.12
CA THR A 302 -15.40 21.42 -3.55
C THR A 302 -15.24 22.43 -2.44
N LEU A 303 -14.09 22.42 -1.76
CA LEU A 303 -13.75 23.38 -0.72
C LEU A 303 -13.36 24.73 -1.35
N SER A 304 -14.22 25.74 -1.28
CA SER A 304 -13.88 27.14 -1.61
C SER A 304 -13.34 27.86 -0.38
N ALA A 305 -12.19 28.53 -0.50
CA ALA A 305 -11.54 29.23 0.61
C ALA A 305 -11.92 30.73 0.70
N GLY A 306 -12.00 31.21 1.94
CA GLY A 306 -12.55 32.49 2.41
C GLY A 306 -12.87 32.32 3.90
N ASP A 307 -13.37 33.37 4.57
CA ASP A 307 -13.47 33.40 6.05
C ASP A 307 -14.05 32.13 6.70
N ILE A 308 -13.30 31.64 7.70
CA ILE A 308 -13.14 30.22 8.01
C ILE A 308 -14.40 29.56 8.61
N ASP A 309 -15.34 30.33 9.12
CA ASP A 309 -16.54 29.81 9.79
C ASP A 309 -17.77 29.63 8.84
N ASP A 310 -17.75 30.18 7.62
CA ASP A 310 -18.94 30.19 6.73
C ASP A 310 -18.79 29.40 5.40
N LEU A 311 -17.57 28.99 5.01
CA LEU A 311 -17.26 28.83 3.58
C LEU A 311 -17.19 27.42 2.96
N ILE A 312 -17.36 26.35 3.73
CA ILE A 312 -17.33 24.99 3.18
C ILE A 312 -18.69 24.61 2.58
N THR A 313 -18.78 24.65 1.25
CA THR A 313 -19.96 24.23 0.49
C THR A 313 -19.75 22.87 -0.19
N LEU A 314 -20.41 21.83 0.32
CA LEU A 314 -20.53 20.53 -0.32
C LEU A 314 -21.42 20.65 -1.57
N ARG A 315 -20.85 20.41 -2.76
CA ARG A 315 -21.59 20.35 -4.04
C ARG A 315 -21.67 18.91 -4.52
N THR A 316 -22.85 18.32 -4.53
CA THR A 316 -22.99 16.95 -5.02
C THR A 316 -23.12 16.91 -6.54
N TRP A 317 -22.55 15.87 -7.14
CA TRP A 317 -22.65 15.58 -8.57
C TRP A 317 -22.88 14.09 -8.76
N THR A 318 -23.73 13.72 -9.72
CA THR A 318 -24.05 12.33 -10.05
C THR A 318 -23.62 12.05 -11.48
N LEU A 319 -22.69 11.12 -11.66
CA LEU A 319 -22.25 10.64 -12.97
C LEU A 319 -23.19 9.56 -13.50
N CYS A 320 -23.77 9.79 -14.67
CA CYS A 320 -24.38 8.74 -15.47
C CYS A 320 -23.27 8.03 -16.27
N ILE A 321 -22.94 6.80 -15.88
CA ILE A 321 -21.76 6.08 -16.39
C ILE A 321 -21.91 5.65 -17.85
N SER A 322 -23.14 5.43 -18.32
CA SER A 322 -23.43 4.90 -19.67
C SER A 322 -23.18 5.92 -20.78
N ASN A 323 -23.49 7.19 -20.54
CA ASN A 323 -23.23 8.30 -21.46
C ASN A 323 -22.07 9.22 -21.00
N SER A 324 -21.50 8.96 -19.82
CA SER A 324 -20.44 9.77 -19.19
C SER A 324 -20.86 11.21 -18.87
N GLU A 325 -22.16 11.47 -18.70
CA GLU A 325 -22.69 12.80 -18.38
C GLU A 325 -22.78 13.03 -16.87
N TRP A 326 -22.38 14.22 -16.45
CA TRP A 326 -22.50 14.67 -15.07
C TRP A 326 -23.77 15.49 -14.87
N THR A 327 -24.59 15.09 -13.90
CA THR A 327 -25.73 15.88 -13.43
C THR A 327 -25.37 16.57 -12.12
N LYS A 328 -25.62 17.88 -12.03
CA LYS A 328 -25.37 18.66 -10.82
C LYS A 328 -26.48 18.40 -9.81
N GLY A 329 -26.11 17.98 -8.61
CA GLY A 329 -27.02 17.76 -7.50
C GLY A 329 -27.20 19.00 -6.62
N GLY A 330 -27.46 18.76 -5.34
CA GLY A 330 -27.62 19.80 -4.33
C GLY A 330 -26.30 20.47 -3.92
N SER A 331 -26.43 21.65 -3.33
CA SER A 331 -25.31 22.42 -2.76
C SER A 331 -25.66 22.75 -1.32
N PHE A 332 -24.83 22.33 -0.37
CA PHE A 332 -25.11 22.36 1.07
C PHE A 332 -23.91 22.96 1.81
N ARG A 333 -24.11 23.82 2.81
CA ARG A 333 -22.99 24.21 3.68
C ARG A 333 -22.74 23.11 4.70
N ILE A 334 -21.48 22.86 5.08
CA ILE A 334 -21.17 21.80 6.05
C ILE A 334 -21.82 22.06 7.43
N VAL A 335 -22.02 23.34 7.77
CA VAL A 335 -22.74 23.76 8.99
C VAL A 335 -24.21 23.34 8.95
N ASP A 336 -24.86 23.37 7.78
CA ASP A 336 -26.25 22.92 7.62
C ASP A 336 -26.34 21.39 7.79
N VAL A 337 -25.36 20.65 7.26
CA VAL A 337 -25.24 19.18 7.44
C VAL A 337 -25.03 18.80 8.90
N TRP A 338 -24.28 19.61 9.68
CA TRP A 338 -24.07 19.37 11.11
C TRP A 338 -25.21 19.87 12.01
N ALA A 339 -26.10 20.72 11.49
CA ALA A 339 -27.32 21.17 12.16
C ALA A 339 -28.51 20.24 11.87
N ASP A 340 -28.39 19.30 10.94
CA ASP A 340 -29.41 18.31 10.65
C ASP A 340 -29.70 17.45 11.92
N PRO A 341 -30.97 17.33 12.35
CA PRO A 341 -31.34 16.56 13.54
C PRO A 341 -30.93 15.09 13.48
N THR A 342 -30.81 14.50 12.29
CA THR A 342 -30.32 13.13 12.08
C THR A 342 -28.83 13.03 12.32
N TYR A 343 -28.05 14.07 11.97
CA TYR A 343 -26.63 14.14 12.27
C TYR A 343 -26.39 14.32 13.77
N GLU A 344 -27.11 15.25 14.40
CA GLU A 344 -26.99 15.49 15.85
C GLU A 344 -27.42 14.27 16.67
N GLY A 345 -28.52 13.61 16.28
CA GLY A 345 -28.99 12.37 16.93
C GLY A 345 -27.99 11.21 16.87
N ARG A 346 -27.08 11.20 15.88
CA ARG A 346 -26.01 10.19 15.77
C ARG A 346 -24.76 10.52 16.61
N LYS A 347 -24.68 11.71 17.23
CA LYS A 347 -23.54 12.16 18.05
C LYS A 347 -22.18 12.04 17.35
N LEU A 348 -22.15 12.17 16.03
CA LEU A 348 -20.93 12.08 15.25
C LEU A 348 -20.02 13.30 15.51
N PRO A 349 -18.69 13.12 15.56
CA PRO A 349 -17.78 14.23 15.83
C PRO A 349 -17.76 15.20 14.63
N LYS A 350 -18.23 16.43 14.85
CA LYS A 350 -18.11 17.55 13.90
C LYS A 350 -16.61 17.81 13.65
N LYS A 351 -16.12 17.45 12.47
CA LYS A 351 -14.71 17.56 12.06
C LYS A 351 -14.61 18.27 10.71
N VAL A 352 -13.93 19.41 10.68
CA VAL A 352 -13.40 20.00 9.45
C VAL A 352 -12.13 19.20 9.04
N PRO A 353 -11.93 18.86 7.76
CA PRO A 353 -10.62 18.43 7.27
C PRO A 353 -9.58 19.52 7.57
N ARG A 354 -8.51 19.19 8.30
CA ARG A 354 -7.42 20.14 8.52
C ARG A 354 -6.58 20.21 7.25
N SER A 355 -6.33 21.44 6.79
CA SER A 355 -5.43 21.79 5.68
C SER A 355 -3.98 21.39 5.96
#